data_AF-A0A2A7WY97-F1
#
_entry.id   AF-A0A2A7WY97-F1
#
_cell.length_a   1.000
_cell.length_b   1.000
_cell.length_c   1.000
_cell.angle_alpha   90.00
_cell.angle_beta   90.00
_cell.angle_gamma   90.00
#
_symmetry.space_group_name_H-M   'P 1'
#
loop_
_entity.id
_entity.type
_entity.pdbx_description
1 polymer ?
#
loop_
_entity_poly.entity_id
_entity_poly.type
_entity_poly.pdbx_seq_one_letter_code
_entity_poly.pdbx_strand_id
1 'polypeptide(L)' 'MGSNEEFSRPRSICEFLSTLPPQYPINEIIVDGVSESVNFFITFDSSTNLAYFSSVSGGLVIVDCRRISQVGVPGA' A
#
# COMPACT_ATOMS: atom_id res chain seq x y z
N MET A 1 -0.73 -36.06 2.88
CA MET A 1 -0.50 -35.09 1.80
C MET A 1 -0.73 -33.71 2.39
N GLY A 2 0.32 -33.12 2.96
CA GLY A 2 0.25 -31.81 3.61
C GLY A 2 0.20 -30.73 2.53
N SER A 3 -0.78 -29.85 2.62
CA SER A 3 -0.91 -28.65 1.79
C SER A 3 0.35 -27.81 1.96
N ASN A 4 1.12 -27.65 0.87
CA ASN A 4 2.08 -26.57 0.76
C ASN A 4 1.27 -25.28 0.77
N GLU A 5 1.26 -24.57 1.90
CA GLU A 5 0.84 -23.18 1.94
C GLU A 5 1.87 -22.38 1.15
N GLU A 6 1.63 -22.29 -0.15
CA GLU A 6 2.33 -21.41 -1.04
C GLU A 6 1.99 -19.99 -0.59
N PHE A 7 2.88 -19.38 0.20
CA PHE A 7 2.81 -17.99 0.62
C PHE A 7 2.90 -17.14 -0.65
N SER A 8 1.76 -16.94 -1.30
CA SER A 8 1.69 -16.26 -2.58
C SER A 8 2.11 -14.82 -2.35
N ARG A 9 3.33 -14.49 -2.79
CA ARG A 9 3.79 -13.10 -2.77
C ARG A 9 2.78 -12.30 -3.59
N PRO A 10 2.32 -11.14 -3.08
CA PRO A 10 1.37 -10.31 -3.82
C PRO A 10 1.98 -10.00 -5.19
N ARG A 11 1.21 -10.27 -6.25
CA ARG A 11 1.67 -10.16 -7.64
C ARG A 11 1.60 -8.72 -8.14
N SER A 12 0.88 -7.85 -7.43
CA SER A 12 0.77 -6.41 -7.70
C SER A 12 0.72 -5.58 -6.42
N ILE A 13 0.96 -4.27 -6.53
CA ILE A 13 0.82 -3.34 -5.39
C ILE A 13 -0.62 -3.30 -4.87
N CYS A 14 -1.62 -3.37 -5.76
CA CYS A 14 -3.03 -3.43 -5.34
C CYS A 14 -3.33 -4.68 -4.50
N GLU A 15 -2.83 -5.84 -4.92
CA GLU A 15 -2.94 -7.08 -4.13
C GLU A 15 -2.23 -6.93 -2.79
N PHE A 16 -1.01 -6.39 -2.78
CA PHE A 16 -0.27 -6.13 -1.53
C PHE A 16 -1.07 -5.25 -0.57
N LEU A 17 -1.55 -4.10 -1.02
CA LEU A 17 -2.34 -3.17 -0.20
C LEU A 17 -3.64 -3.81 0.32
N SER A 18 -4.25 -4.70 -0.46
CA SER A 18 -5.45 -5.43 -0.02
C SER A 18 -5.22 -6.38 1.15
N THR A 19 -3.97 -6.79 1.40
CA THR A 19 -3.59 -7.66 2.52
C THR A 19 -3.20 -6.90 3.79
N LEU A 20 -3.01 -5.59 3.71
CA LEU A 20 -2.53 -4.81 4.85
C LEU A 20 -3.68 -4.49 5.83
N PRO A 21 -3.44 -4.60 7.14
CA PRO A 21 -4.39 -4.10 8.13
C PRO A 21 -4.41 -2.56 8.13
N PRO A 22 -5.52 -1.93 8.55
CA PRO A 22 -5.54 -0.50 8.81
C PRO A 22 -4.43 -0.08 9.79
N GLN A 23 -3.89 1.12 9.61
CA GLN A 23 -2.74 1.66 10.36
C GLN A 23 -1.42 0.91 10.18
N TYR A 24 -1.32 0.01 9.20
CA TYR A 24 -0.04 -0.61 8.85
C TYR A 24 0.98 0.50 8.48
N PRO A 25 2.17 0.52 9.10
CA PRO A 25 3.12 1.60 8.92
C PRO A 25 3.72 1.58 7.51
N ILE A 26 3.68 2.73 6.85
CA ILE A 26 4.27 2.99 5.53
C ILE A 26 4.89 4.37 5.62
N ASN A 27 6.14 4.52 5.19
CA ASN A 27 6.88 5.78 5.29
C ASN A 27 6.76 6.61 4.00
N GLU A 28 6.66 5.91 2.86
CA GLU A 28 6.72 6.53 1.54
C GLU A 28 5.93 5.68 0.55
N ILE A 29 5.29 6.35 -0.40
CA ILE A 29 4.83 5.74 -1.65
C ILE A 29 5.41 6.54 -2.82
N ILE A 30 5.69 5.84 -3.93
CA ILE A 30 6.08 6.50 -5.19
C ILE A 30 4.94 6.34 -6.18
N VAL A 31 4.42 7.45 -6.68
CA VAL A 31 3.29 7.52 -7.62
C VAL A 31 3.76 8.16 -8.91
N ASP A 32 3.75 7.40 -10.00
CA ASP A 32 4.29 7.81 -11.31
C ASP A 32 5.70 8.46 -11.21
N GLY A 33 6.55 7.92 -10.33
CA GLY A 33 7.91 8.42 -10.10
C GLY A 33 8.03 9.60 -9.14
N VAL A 34 6.92 10.13 -8.60
CA VAL A 34 6.92 11.18 -7.58
C VAL A 34 6.78 10.56 -6.20
N SER A 35 7.66 10.94 -5.27
CA SER A 35 7.62 10.46 -3.88
C SER A 35 6.61 11.26 -3.05
N GLU A 36 5.82 10.54 -2.25
CA GLU A 36 4.90 11.07 -1.26
C GLU A 36 5.19 10.46 0.11
N SER A 37 5.49 11.31 1.10
CA SER A 37 5.72 10.88 2.48
C SER A 37 4.40 10.64 3.21
N VAL A 38 4.25 9.46 3.79
CA VAL A 38 3.06 9.03 4.52
C VAL A 38 3.45 8.43 5.88
N ASN A 39 2.49 8.29 6.79
CA ASN A 39 2.71 7.70 8.11
C ASN A 39 2.25 6.23 8.17
N PHE A 40 1.08 5.96 7.59
CA PHE A 40 0.47 4.63 7.61
C PHE A 40 -0.61 4.49 6.53
N PHE A 41 -0.84 3.24 6.13
CA PHE A 41 -1.97 2.81 5.31
C PHE A 41 -3.27 2.92 6.10
N ILE A 42 -4.32 3.44 5.46
CA ILE A 42 -5.67 3.52 6.04
C ILE A 42 -6.52 2.37 5.52
N THR A 43 -6.73 2.32 4.20
CA THR A 43 -7.55 1.30 3.56
C THR A 43 -7.34 1.27 2.04
N PHE A 44 -7.83 0.21 1.39
CA PHE A 44 -7.88 0.05 -0.06
C PHE A 44 -9.29 -0.35 -0.48
N ASP A 45 -9.88 0.43 -1.39
CA ASP A 45 -11.16 0.11 -2.01
C ASP A 45 -10.91 -0.54 -3.37
N SER A 46 -11.10 -1.86 -3.44
CA SER A 46 -10.91 -2.65 -4.65
C SER A 46 -11.94 -2.36 -5.75
N SER A 47 -13.08 -1.75 -5.43
CA SER A 47 -14.09 -1.38 -6.43
C SER A 47 -13.67 -0.15 -7.24
N THR A 48 -12.88 0.75 -6.63
CA THR A 48 -12.40 1.99 -7.26
C THR A 48 -10.89 1.99 -7.53
N ASN A 49 -10.16 0.99 -7.02
CA ASN A 49 -8.70 0.93 -6.98
C ASN A 49 -8.04 2.06 -6.17
N LEU A 50 -8.78 2.74 -5.29
CA LEU A 50 -8.24 3.83 -4.48
C LEU A 50 -7.64 3.30 -3.18
N ALA A 51 -6.39 3.65 -2.95
CA ALA A 51 -5.68 3.44 -1.70
C ALA A 51 -5.55 4.76 -0.94
N TYR A 52 -5.73 4.67 0.38
CA TYR A 52 -5.81 5.80 1.29
C TYR A 52 -4.69 5.71 2.31
N PHE A 53 -3.95 6.80 2.49
CA PHE A 53 -2.81 6.86 3.40
C PHE A 53 -2.87 8.14 4.23
N SER A 54 -2.40 8.07 5.48
CA SER A 54 -2.22 9.26 6.31
C SER A 54 -0.96 10.00 5.88
N SER A 55 -1.06 11.28 5.53
CA SER A 55 0.10 12.10 5.17
C SER A 55 0.88 12.54 6.41
N VAL A 56 2.20 12.65 6.29
CA VAL A 56 3.06 13.29 7.31
C VAL A 56 2.69 14.75 7.56
N SER A 57 2.05 15.42 6.59
CA SER A 57 1.59 16.81 6.67
C SER A 57 0.26 17.00 7.43
N GLY A 58 -0.35 15.91 7.93
CA GLY A 58 -1.62 15.96 8.68
C GLY A 58 -2.87 15.84 7.81
N GLY A 59 -2.73 15.44 6.55
CA GLY A 59 -3.84 15.23 5.60
C GLY A 59 -4.03 13.77 5.16
N LEU A 60 -4.81 13.61 4.09
CA LEU A 60 -5.10 12.32 3.47
C LEU A 60 -4.46 12.28 2.08
N VAL A 61 -3.72 11.22 1.78
CA VAL A 61 -3.25 10.91 0.42
C VAL A 61 -4.18 9.86 -0.16
N ILE A 62 -4.80 10.17 -1.30
CA ILE A 62 -5.71 9.27 -2.03
C ILE A 62 -5.11 9.04 -3.41
N VAL A 63 -4.80 7.79 -3.74
CA VAL A 63 -4.13 7.44 -4.99
C VAL A 63 -4.73 6.19 -5.60
N ASP A 64 -4.73 6.09 -6.93
CA ASP A 64 -5.00 4.84 -7.62
C ASP A 64 -3.81 3.89 -7.40
N CYS A 65 -4.05 2.72 -6.82
CA CYS A 65 -3.00 1.74 -6.50
C CYS A 65 -2.20 1.31 -7.75
N ARG A 66 -2.78 1.42 -8.95
CA ARG A 66 -2.14 1.06 -10.21
C ARG A 66 -1.08 2.07 -10.67
N ARG A 67 -1.12 3.28 -10.11
CA ARG A 67 -0.13 4.36 -10.36
C ARG A 67 1.00 4.35 -9.35
N ILE A 68 0.84 3.61 -8.24
CA ILE A 68 1.92 3.41 -7.29
C ILE A 68 2.94 2.48 -7.95
N SER A 69 4.19 2.93 -8.03
CA SER A 69 5.31 2.13 -8.55
C SER A 69 6.13 1.49 -7.44
N GLN A 70 6.05 2.01 -6.21
CA GLN A 70 6.77 1.49 -5.05
C GLN A 70 6.07 1.85 -3.73
N VAL A 71 6.17 0.98 -2.74
CA VAL A 71 5.73 1.22 -1.35
C VAL A 71 6.91 0.97 -0.42
N GLY A 72 7.29 1.98 0.36
CA GLY A 72 8.36 1.92 1.35
C GLY A 72 7.82 1.62 2.75
N VAL A 73 8.10 0.43 3.26
CA VAL A 73 7.74 0.03 4.63
C VAL A 73 8.92 0.24 5.58
N PRO A 74 8.68 0.61 6.86
CA PRO A 74 9.78 0.80 7.81
C PRO A 74 10.57 -0.49 8.04
N GLY A 75 11.91 -0.38 8.05
CA GLY A 75 12.82 -1.48 8.37
C GLY A 75 13.04 -2.52 7.27
N ALA A 76 12.51 -2.28 6.06
CA ALA A 76 12.87 -3.05 4.86
C ALA A 76 14.22 -2.61 4.26
#